data_AF-A0A7Y1U457-F1
#
_entry.id   AF-A0A7Y1U457-F1
#
_cell.length_a   1.000
_cell.length_b   1.000
_cell.length_c   1.000
_cell.angle_alpha   90.00
_cell.angle_beta   90.00
_cell.angle_gamma   90.00
#
_symmetry.space_group_name_H-M   'P 1'
#
loop_
_entity.id
_entity.type
_entity.pdbx_description
1 polymer ?
#
loop_
_entity_poly.entity_id
_entity_poly.type
_entity_poly.pdbx_seq_one_letter_code
_entity_poly.pdbx_strand_id
1 'polypeptide(L)'
;NIDAGPGSIGNNPFGTNDGSGHEVNPATGQPYEPNETRQADFARVVAEFWADGPNSETPPGHWNTLANSASDDIAALRFRGEGADLDRLEWDIKLYLTLNGAMHDAAVAAWGSKRYFNSPRPISMIRHLAQLGQSSDPEADRYHPDGLPLIDGAIALVTEDNVDDFQLPPGTIAVRAWAGHPVLHSDRDGVTWIDATTWVPYQLATFVTPSFPGYVSGHSAFSRAGAEVLTAFTGDAYFPGGLGSFTVPAGWLLFDDGPPEEVTLEWATYADAADQAGESRMYGGIHISADDIAGRLIGAECGRLAVEKAFALF
;
A
#
# COMPACT_ATOMS: atom_id res chain seq x y z
N ASN A 1 -20.16 -1.13 -2.85
CA ASN A 1 -19.52 0.20 -2.94
C ASN A 1 -19.02 0.59 -1.57
N ILE A 2 -18.01 1.45 -1.55
CA ILE A 2 -17.44 2.09 -0.37
C ILE A 2 -17.37 3.59 -0.66
N ASP A 3 -17.39 4.39 0.40
CA ASP A 3 -16.90 5.77 0.35
C ASP A 3 -15.38 5.75 0.52
N ALA A 4 -14.66 6.10 -0.54
CA ALA A 4 -13.20 6.17 -0.59
C ALA A 4 -12.65 7.57 -0.30
N GLY A 5 -13.51 8.51 0.11
CA GLY A 5 -13.12 9.89 0.38
C GLY A 5 -12.45 10.04 1.75
N PRO A 6 -11.79 11.18 2.00
CA PRO A 6 -11.12 11.42 3.28
C PRO A 6 -12.08 11.47 4.47
N GLY A 7 -13.39 11.66 4.24
CA GLY A 7 -14.43 11.57 5.26
C GLY A 7 -14.58 10.17 5.88
N SER A 8 -14.19 9.13 5.15
CA SER A 8 -14.40 7.73 5.53
C SER A 8 -13.10 6.91 5.63
N ILE A 9 -12.03 7.32 4.95
CA ILE A 9 -10.73 6.63 4.93
C ILE A 9 -9.62 7.56 5.42
N GLY A 10 -8.64 6.99 6.14
CA GLY A 10 -7.50 7.72 6.70
C GLY A 10 -7.70 8.08 8.17
N ASN A 11 -6.93 9.05 8.66
CA ASN A 11 -6.86 9.44 10.06
C ASN A 11 -6.51 8.28 11.00
N ASN A 12 -5.61 7.41 10.55
CA ASN A 12 -5.19 6.24 11.31
C ASN A 12 -4.42 6.66 12.57
N PRO A 13 -4.74 6.10 13.75
CA PRO A 13 -3.84 6.14 14.88
C PRO A 13 -2.46 5.59 14.47
N PHE A 14 -1.39 6.23 14.93
CA PHE A 14 -0.04 5.90 14.49
C PHE A 14 0.29 4.42 14.72
N GLY A 15 0.67 3.72 13.64
CA GLY A 15 0.99 2.29 13.66
C GLY A 15 -0.22 1.35 13.54
N THR A 16 -1.37 1.85 13.07
CA THR A 16 -2.62 1.08 12.87
C THR A 16 -3.24 1.36 11.51
N ASN A 17 -4.33 0.66 11.18
CA ASN A 17 -5.24 0.95 10.06
C ASN A 17 -6.70 1.10 10.57
N ASP A 18 -6.85 1.66 11.77
CA ASP A 18 -8.13 1.73 12.49
C ASP A 18 -8.74 3.15 12.45
N GLY A 19 -8.33 3.96 11.48
CA GLY A 19 -8.82 5.31 11.28
C GLY A 19 -10.26 5.34 10.78
N SER A 20 -10.95 6.45 11.03
CA SER A 20 -12.35 6.68 10.64
C SER A 20 -12.51 7.87 9.71
N GLY A 21 -11.43 8.31 9.05
CA GLY A 21 -11.42 9.51 8.22
C GLY A 21 -11.40 10.83 9.01
N HIS A 22 -11.44 11.92 8.26
CA HIS A 22 -11.48 13.31 8.68
C HIS A 22 -12.86 13.87 8.39
N GLU A 23 -13.62 14.29 9.42
CA GLU A 23 -14.98 14.80 9.20
C GLU A 23 -15.00 16.10 8.37
N VAL A 24 -14.04 17.01 8.61
CA VAL A 24 -14.03 18.37 8.07
C VAL A 24 -12.70 18.68 7.40
N ASN A 25 -12.75 19.29 6.21
CA ASN A 25 -11.57 19.84 5.55
C ASN A 25 -11.17 21.16 6.26
N PRO A 26 -9.96 21.27 6.83
CA PRO A 26 -9.54 22.44 7.59
C PRO A 26 -9.38 23.72 6.75
N ALA A 27 -9.12 23.59 5.44
CA ALA A 27 -8.97 24.73 4.54
C ALA A 27 -10.31 25.35 4.14
N THR A 28 -11.38 24.56 4.04
CA THR A 28 -12.71 25.03 3.62
C THR A 28 -13.69 25.18 4.78
N GLY A 29 -13.46 24.50 5.90
CA GLY A 29 -14.39 24.39 7.03
C GLY A 29 -15.67 23.62 6.70
N GLN A 30 -15.71 22.90 5.58
CA GLN A 30 -16.84 22.05 5.16
C GLN A 30 -16.51 20.56 5.37
N PRO A 31 -17.53 19.71 5.55
CA PRO A 31 -17.33 18.26 5.51
C PRO A 31 -16.70 17.79 4.20
N TYR A 32 -15.93 16.70 4.24
CA TYR A 32 -15.52 16.04 2.99
C TYR A 32 -16.74 15.40 2.33
N GLU A 33 -16.87 15.58 1.02
CA GLU A 33 -17.91 14.92 0.23
C GLU A 33 -17.60 13.43 0.07
N PRO A 34 -18.61 12.54 0.03
CA PRO A 34 -18.39 11.12 -0.24
C PRO A 34 -17.82 10.88 -1.64
N ASN A 35 -16.85 9.97 -1.75
CA ASN A 35 -16.26 9.50 -3.00
C ASN A 35 -16.61 8.02 -3.20
N GLU A 36 -17.81 7.79 -3.74
CA GLU A 36 -18.36 6.44 -3.92
C GLU A 36 -17.66 5.66 -5.03
N THR A 37 -17.10 4.50 -4.70
CA THR A 37 -16.45 3.61 -5.66
C THR A 37 -16.66 2.14 -5.34
N ARG A 38 -16.38 1.24 -6.30
CA ARG A 38 -16.39 -0.20 -6.06
C ARG A 38 -15.10 -0.56 -5.31
N GLN A 39 -15.22 -1.21 -4.16
CA GLN A 39 -14.08 -1.59 -3.32
C GLN A 39 -13.00 -2.37 -4.08
N ALA A 40 -13.40 -3.29 -4.97
CA ALA A 40 -12.46 -4.06 -5.77
C ALA A 40 -11.71 -3.21 -6.81
N ASP A 41 -12.35 -2.18 -7.36
CA ASP A 41 -11.71 -1.25 -8.29
C ASP A 41 -10.73 -0.35 -7.53
N PHE A 42 -11.17 0.22 -6.42
CA PHE A 42 -10.33 1.02 -5.53
C PHE A 42 -9.08 0.27 -5.08
N ALA A 43 -9.21 -0.95 -4.55
CA ALA A 43 -8.07 -1.70 -4.04
C ALA A 43 -7.04 -2.03 -5.14
N ARG A 44 -7.51 -2.35 -6.37
CA ARG A 44 -6.63 -2.61 -7.52
C ARG A 44 -5.92 -1.35 -8.01
N VAL A 45 -6.65 -0.23 -8.10
CA VAL A 45 -6.07 1.07 -8.42
C VAL A 45 -5.02 1.48 -7.39
N VAL A 46 -5.31 1.33 -6.09
CA VAL A 46 -4.34 1.60 -5.02
C VAL A 46 -3.11 0.70 -5.16
N ALA A 47 -3.30 -0.60 -5.45
CA ALA A 47 -2.19 -1.54 -5.61
C ALA A 47 -1.25 -1.15 -6.77
N GLU A 48 -1.81 -0.69 -7.89
CA GLU A 48 -1.04 -0.30 -9.08
C GLU A 48 -0.46 1.12 -8.99
N PHE A 49 -1.20 2.09 -8.46
CA PHE A 49 -0.74 3.47 -8.29
C PHE A 49 0.53 3.53 -7.43
N TRP A 50 0.56 2.76 -6.34
CA TRP A 50 1.73 2.66 -5.44
C TRP A 50 2.68 1.52 -5.83
N ALA A 51 2.50 0.85 -6.97
CA ALA A 51 3.36 -0.25 -7.39
C ALA A 51 4.78 0.20 -7.73
N ASP A 52 4.91 1.44 -8.25
CA ASP A 52 6.14 2.08 -8.68
C ASP A 52 6.95 1.18 -9.63
N GLY A 53 6.30 0.81 -10.74
CA GLY A 53 6.80 -0.13 -11.74
C GLY A 53 8.04 0.34 -12.53
N PRO A 54 8.58 -0.50 -13.42
CA PRO A 54 9.86 -0.26 -14.10
C PRO A 54 9.87 0.95 -15.06
N ASN A 55 8.71 1.49 -15.41
CA ASN A 55 8.56 2.69 -16.27
C ASN A 55 8.13 3.93 -15.49
N SER A 56 8.08 3.87 -14.15
CA SER A 56 7.83 5.01 -13.28
C SER A 56 9.05 5.30 -12.40
N GLU A 57 8.97 6.36 -11.62
CA GLU A 57 9.78 6.52 -10.43
C GLU A 57 9.67 5.32 -9.48
N THR A 58 10.74 5.07 -8.72
CA THR A 58 10.70 4.18 -7.54
C THR A 58 10.05 4.92 -6.36
N PRO A 59 9.71 4.27 -5.23
CA PRO A 59 8.96 4.91 -4.15
C PRO A 59 9.55 6.23 -3.64
N PRO A 60 10.88 6.39 -3.50
CA PRO A 60 11.45 7.69 -3.14
C PRO A 60 11.18 8.79 -4.17
N GLY A 61 11.16 8.44 -5.46
CA GLY A 61 10.81 9.39 -6.52
C GLY A 61 9.33 9.78 -6.49
N HIS A 62 8.42 8.86 -6.12
CA HIS A 62 6.99 9.15 -6.02
C HIS A 62 6.75 10.22 -4.95
N TRP A 63 7.45 10.12 -3.81
CA TRP A 63 7.40 11.16 -2.78
C TRP A 63 8.03 12.49 -3.21
N ASN A 64 9.00 12.49 -4.13
CA ASN A 64 9.46 13.73 -4.75
C ASN A 64 8.38 14.33 -5.68
N THR A 65 7.64 13.50 -6.44
CA THR A 65 6.51 13.95 -7.27
C THR A 65 5.41 14.60 -6.41
N LEU A 66 5.02 13.95 -5.30
CA LEU A 66 4.05 14.52 -4.34
C LEU A 66 4.56 15.81 -3.70
N ALA A 67 5.84 15.85 -3.33
CA ALA A 67 6.47 17.05 -2.77
C ALA A 67 6.44 18.23 -3.75
N ASN A 68 6.71 17.97 -5.03
CA ASN A 68 6.63 18.99 -6.08
C ASN A 68 5.21 19.50 -6.26
N SER A 69 4.24 18.59 -6.42
CA SER A 69 2.83 18.96 -6.56
C SER A 69 2.34 19.81 -5.39
N ALA A 70 2.63 19.38 -4.15
CA ALA A 70 2.27 20.14 -2.98
C ALA A 70 2.96 21.51 -2.94
N SER A 71 4.24 21.58 -3.30
CA SER A 71 4.98 22.85 -3.34
C SER A 71 4.43 23.82 -4.38
N ASP A 72 3.96 23.32 -5.52
CA ASP A 72 3.40 24.14 -6.60
C ASP A 72 2.04 24.76 -6.21
N ASP A 73 1.29 24.09 -5.34
CA ASP A 73 -0.02 24.54 -4.85
C ASP A 73 0.06 25.42 -3.58
N ILE A 74 1.24 25.56 -2.96
CA ILE A 74 1.45 26.44 -1.81
C ILE A 74 1.63 27.89 -2.29
N ALA A 75 0.73 28.77 -1.87
CA ALA A 75 0.76 30.19 -2.26
C ALA A 75 1.97 30.97 -1.71
N ALA A 76 2.44 30.62 -0.51
CA ALA A 76 3.58 31.26 0.15
C ALA A 76 4.51 30.20 0.74
N LEU A 77 5.65 29.98 0.07
CA LEU A 77 6.63 28.97 0.44
C LEU A 77 7.37 29.39 1.72
N ARG A 78 6.85 28.99 2.87
CA ARG A 78 7.42 29.30 4.18
C ARG A 78 7.98 28.06 4.82
N PHE A 79 9.26 28.09 5.13
CA PHE A 79 9.91 26.98 5.80
C PHE A 79 9.26 26.76 7.18
N ARG A 80 8.73 25.56 7.40
CA ARG A 80 7.93 25.16 8.59
C ARG A 80 6.59 25.88 8.71
N GLY A 81 6.08 26.46 7.62
CA GLY A 81 4.87 27.27 7.61
C GLY A 81 5.03 28.66 8.25
N GLU A 82 6.25 29.03 8.66
CA GLU A 82 6.54 30.25 9.42
C GLU A 82 7.57 31.14 8.73
N GLY A 83 7.66 32.39 9.18
CA GLY A 83 8.70 33.32 8.77
C GLY A 83 8.48 33.97 7.41
N ALA A 84 9.57 34.38 6.78
CA ALA A 84 9.55 35.04 5.47
C ALA A 84 9.35 34.01 4.35
N ASP A 85 8.71 34.46 3.27
CA ASP A 85 8.55 33.67 2.06
C ASP A 85 9.94 33.39 1.47
N LEU A 86 10.21 32.12 1.17
CA LEU A 86 11.39 31.68 0.46
C LEU A 86 11.19 31.84 -1.05
N ASP A 87 12.28 32.12 -1.76
CA ASP A 87 12.25 31.91 -3.21
C ASP A 87 12.22 30.41 -3.54
N ARG A 88 11.82 30.10 -4.78
CA ARG A 88 11.62 28.71 -5.20
C ARG A 88 12.89 27.87 -5.14
N LEU A 89 14.04 28.46 -5.45
CA LEU A 89 15.31 27.72 -5.46
C LEU A 89 15.71 27.35 -4.03
N GLU A 90 15.60 28.28 -3.09
CA GLU A 90 15.90 28.02 -1.68
C GLU A 90 14.94 26.96 -1.10
N TRP A 91 13.64 27.06 -1.42
CA TRP A 91 12.64 26.07 -1.02
C TRP A 91 13.00 24.67 -1.51
N ASP A 92 13.24 24.50 -2.81
CA ASP A 92 13.50 23.20 -3.42
C ASP A 92 14.79 22.56 -2.88
N ILE A 93 15.86 23.35 -2.69
CA ILE A 93 17.12 22.83 -2.13
C ILE A 93 16.90 22.29 -0.71
N LYS A 94 16.22 23.05 0.14
CA LYS A 94 15.97 22.66 1.53
C LYS A 94 15.02 21.45 1.59
N LEU A 95 13.98 21.45 0.77
CA LEU A 95 13.02 20.35 0.68
C LEU A 95 13.69 19.06 0.24
N TYR A 96 14.39 19.08 -0.90
CA TYR A 96 15.01 17.88 -1.45
C TYR A 96 16.13 17.33 -0.57
N LEU A 97 16.90 18.20 0.09
CA LEU A 97 17.94 17.76 1.03
C LEU A 97 17.31 17.01 2.21
N THR A 98 16.23 17.55 2.76
CA THR A 98 15.52 16.95 3.90
C THR A 98 14.82 15.65 3.50
N LEU A 99 14.05 15.69 2.41
CA LEU A 99 13.22 14.59 1.93
C LEU A 99 14.06 13.39 1.49
N ASN A 100 15.06 13.61 0.63
CA ASN A 100 15.90 12.52 0.14
C ASN A 100 16.88 12.03 1.21
N GLY A 101 17.29 12.88 2.16
CA GLY A 101 18.03 12.45 3.34
C GLY A 101 17.21 11.48 4.20
N ALA A 102 15.95 11.82 4.49
CA ALA A 102 15.03 10.98 5.25
C ALA A 102 14.79 9.63 4.57
N MET A 103 14.48 9.64 3.27
CA MET A 103 14.22 8.42 2.51
C MET A 103 15.49 7.58 2.33
N HIS A 104 16.67 8.19 2.25
CA HIS A 104 17.93 7.46 2.26
C HIS A 104 18.13 6.71 3.58
N ASP A 105 17.93 7.37 4.73
CA ASP A 105 18.07 6.73 6.04
C ASP A 105 17.01 5.64 6.25
N ALA A 106 15.78 5.85 5.76
CA ALA A 106 14.74 4.83 5.70
C ALA A 106 15.16 3.61 4.85
N ALA A 107 15.87 3.82 3.73
CA ALA A 107 16.44 2.73 2.92
C ALA A 107 17.43 1.90 3.74
N VAL A 108 18.36 2.56 4.43
CA VAL A 108 19.40 1.89 5.24
C VAL A 108 18.74 1.06 6.33
N ALA A 109 17.78 1.62 7.06
CA ALA A 109 17.07 0.91 8.12
C ALA A 109 16.23 -0.26 7.59
N ALA A 110 15.49 -0.06 6.49
CA ALA A 110 14.65 -1.09 5.89
C ALA A 110 15.48 -2.25 5.33
N TRP A 111 16.54 -1.97 4.55
CA TRP A 111 17.39 -3.03 4.00
C TRP A 111 18.25 -3.71 5.07
N GLY A 112 18.69 -2.98 6.10
CA GLY A 112 19.31 -3.58 7.28
C GLY A 112 18.40 -4.61 7.94
N SER A 113 17.13 -4.25 8.14
CA SER A 113 16.11 -5.15 8.69
C SER A 113 15.85 -6.35 7.78
N LYS A 114 15.66 -6.11 6.47
CA LYS A 114 15.45 -7.19 5.48
C LYS A 114 16.58 -8.22 5.51
N ARG A 115 17.83 -7.75 5.57
CA ARG A 115 18.99 -8.64 5.63
C ARG A 115 19.06 -9.41 6.95
N TYR A 116 18.71 -8.77 8.06
CA TYR A 116 18.78 -9.39 9.39
C TYR A 116 17.71 -10.47 9.58
N PHE A 117 16.45 -10.15 9.29
CA PHE A 117 15.33 -11.06 9.52
C PHE A 117 15.13 -12.07 8.40
N ASN A 118 15.50 -11.73 7.16
CA ASN A 118 15.41 -12.59 5.98
C ASN A 118 14.04 -13.31 5.85
N SER A 119 12.94 -12.59 6.12
CA SER A 119 11.61 -13.19 6.18
C SER A 119 11.05 -13.55 4.79
N PRO A 120 10.21 -14.59 4.70
CA PRO A 120 9.58 -15.02 3.45
C PRO A 120 8.52 -14.02 2.95
N ARG A 121 8.13 -14.17 1.68
CA ARG A 121 7.02 -13.43 1.05
C ARG A 121 5.71 -14.20 1.13
N PRO A 122 4.54 -13.53 1.03
CA PRO A 122 3.23 -14.19 1.07
C PRO A 122 3.09 -15.37 0.10
N ILE A 123 3.57 -15.22 -1.14
CA ILE A 123 3.56 -16.32 -2.13
C ILE A 123 4.29 -17.58 -1.62
N SER A 124 5.44 -17.42 -0.95
CA SER A 124 6.18 -18.54 -0.38
C SER A 124 5.45 -19.15 0.82
N MET A 125 4.89 -18.29 1.69
CA MET A 125 4.15 -18.73 2.87
C MET A 125 2.90 -19.52 2.46
N ILE A 126 2.02 -18.94 1.64
CA ILE A 126 0.76 -19.55 1.20
C ILE A 126 1.02 -20.90 0.53
N ARG A 127 1.92 -20.94 -0.45
CA ARG A 127 2.21 -22.18 -1.19
C ARG A 127 2.82 -23.25 -0.30
N HIS A 128 3.71 -22.89 0.63
CA HIS A 128 4.32 -23.84 1.54
C HIS A 128 3.30 -24.43 2.53
N LEU A 129 2.52 -23.57 3.18
CA LEU A 129 1.50 -24.01 4.14
C LEU A 129 0.41 -24.87 3.45
N ALA A 130 0.03 -24.53 2.22
CA ALA A 130 -0.90 -25.33 1.42
C ALA A 130 -0.38 -26.73 1.09
N GLN A 131 0.93 -26.86 0.82
CA GLN A 131 1.55 -28.17 0.58
C GLN A 131 1.45 -29.08 1.81
N LEU A 132 1.58 -28.51 3.02
CA LEU A 132 1.43 -29.24 4.27
C LEU A 132 -0.01 -29.74 4.48
N GLY A 133 -1.01 -28.93 4.11
CA GLY A 133 -2.42 -29.28 4.21
C GLY A 133 -3.23 -28.22 4.95
N GLN A 134 -4.30 -28.64 5.64
CA GLN A 134 -5.15 -27.76 6.45
C GLN A 134 -4.85 -27.88 7.95
N SER A 135 -5.01 -26.80 8.71
CA SER A 135 -4.73 -26.76 10.16
C SER A 135 -5.96 -26.55 11.06
N SER A 136 -7.17 -26.57 10.49
CA SER A 136 -8.41 -26.26 11.23
C SER A 136 -9.04 -27.47 11.92
N ASP A 137 -8.98 -28.65 11.33
CA ASP A 137 -9.63 -29.86 11.86
C ASP A 137 -8.64 -31.03 11.95
N PRO A 138 -8.22 -31.46 13.16
CA PRO A 138 -7.28 -32.56 13.34
C PRO A 138 -7.81 -33.93 12.92
N GLU A 139 -9.13 -34.09 12.79
CA GLU A 139 -9.77 -35.36 12.43
C GLU A 139 -10.11 -35.44 10.94
N ALA A 140 -10.02 -34.32 10.21
CA ALA A 140 -10.25 -34.27 8.78
C ALA A 140 -9.01 -34.64 7.97
N ASP A 141 -9.23 -34.99 6.70
CA ASP A 141 -8.16 -35.27 5.75
C ASP A 141 -7.19 -34.08 5.62
N ARG A 142 -5.96 -34.41 5.22
CA ARG A 142 -4.89 -33.44 4.97
C ARG A 142 -4.60 -32.53 6.18
N TYR A 143 -4.86 -32.98 7.42
CA TYR A 143 -4.49 -32.21 8.59
C TYR A 143 -2.98 -32.10 8.76
N HIS A 144 -2.50 -30.88 9.01
CA HIS A 144 -1.16 -30.59 9.49
C HIS A 144 -1.21 -29.36 10.42
N PRO A 145 -0.60 -29.38 11.62
CA PRO A 145 -0.67 -28.25 12.55
C PRO A 145 -0.11 -26.95 11.97
N ASP A 146 0.89 -27.05 11.09
CA ASP A 146 1.46 -25.90 10.34
C ASP A 146 0.83 -25.74 8.94
N GLY A 147 -0.35 -26.31 8.68
CA GLY A 147 -1.08 -26.12 7.42
C GLY A 147 -1.80 -24.78 7.32
N LEU A 148 -2.45 -24.51 6.19
CA LEU A 148 -3.32 -23.35 6.04
C LEU A 148 -4.61 -23.54 6.85
N PRO A 149 -5.09 -22.52 7.57
CA PRO A 149 -6.40 -22.59 8.20
C PRO A 149 -7.50 -22.62 7.13
N LEU A 150 -8.51 -23.44 7.31
CA LEU A 150 -9.77 -23.37 6.57
C LEU A 150 -10.55 -22.13 7.03
N ILE A 151 -10.99 -21.32 6.08
CA ILE A 151 -11.73 -20.08 6.31
C ILE A 151 -12.93 -20.09 5.37
N ASP A 152 -14.13 -20.03 5.93
CA ASP A 152 -15.37 -20.06 5.14
C ASP A 152 -15.36 -18.98 4.05
N GLY A 153 -15.70 -19.38 2.82
CA GLY A 153 -15.68 -18.54 1.64
C GLY A 153 -14.30 -18.09 1.12
N ALA A 154 -13.18 -18.48 1.75
CA ALA A 154 -11.83 -18.04 1.38
C ALA A 154 -10.79 -19.15 1.24
N ILE A 155 -10.78 -20.15 2.13
CA ILE A 155 -9.83 -21.27 2.12
C ILE A 155 -10.58 -22.56 2.45
N ALA A 156 -10.53 -23.53 1.54
CA ALA A 156 -11.29 -24.77 1.67
C ALA A 156 -10.42 -25.99 1.33
N LEU A 157 -10.75 -27.14 1.94
CA LEU A 157 -10.29 -28.44 1.49
C LEU A 157 -11.28 -28.98 0.45
N VAL A 158 -10.79 -29.30 -0.74
CA VAL A 158 -11.58 -29.96 -1.77
C VAL A 158 -11.69 -31.45 -1.43
N THR A 159 -12.91 -31.96 -1.45
CA THR A 159 -13.26 -33.36 -1.15
C THR A 159 -14.03 -33.94 -2.33
N GLU A 160 -14.26 -35.25 -2.31
CA GLU A 160 -15.10 -35.91 -3.33
C GLU A 160 -16.53 -35.33 -3.37
N ASP A 161 -17.05 -34.87 -2.22
CA ASP A 161 -18.43 -34.39 -2.09
C ASP A 161 -18.63 -32.96 -2.62
N ASN A 162 -17.56 -32.19 -2.79
CA ASN A 162 -17.63 -30.77 -3.18
C ASN A 162 -16.80 -30.43 -4.42
N VAL A 163 -16.20 -31.42 -5.10
CA VAL A 163 -15.30 -31.23 -6.25
C VAL A 163 -15.88 -30.33 -7.35
N ASP A 164 -17.20 -30.43 -7.59
CA ASP A 164 -17.91 -29.66 -8.61
C ASP A 164 -18.00 -28.16 -8.27
N ASP A 165 -17.98 -27.79 -6.99
CA ASP A 165 -18.03 -26.39 -6.54
C ASP A 165 -16.69 -25.67 -6.75
N PHE A 166 -15.59 -26.42 -6.73
CA PHE A 166 -14.23 -25.88 -6.82
C PHE A 166 -13.58 -26.06 -8.19
N GLN A 167 -14.01 -27.06 -8.97
CA GLN A 167 -13.37 -27.46 -10.24
C GLN A 167 -11.86 -27.78 -10.06
N LEU A 168 -11.51 -28.30 -8.89
CA LEU A 168 -10.15 -28.68 -8.49
C LEU A 168 -10.18 -30.14 -8.00
N PRO A 169 -9.07 -30.90 -8.07
CA PRO A 169 -9.09 -32.30 -7.65
C PRO A 169 -9.26 -32.46 -6.13
N PRO A 170 -9.88 -33.55 -5.64
CA PRO A 170 -9.95 -33.87 -4.21
C PRO A 170 -8.57 -33.87 -3.55
N GLY A 171 -8.51 -33.42 -2.29
CA GLY A 171 -7.28 -33.24 -1.52
C GLY A 171 -6.54 -31.92 -1.77
N THR A 172 -7.06 -31.06 -2.65
CA THR A 172 -6.53 -29.71 -2.89
C THR A 172 -6.89 -28.77 -1.74
N ILE A 173 -5.91 -27.97 -1.30
CA ILE A 173 -6.20 -26.78 -0.49
C ILE A 173 -6.49 -25.63 -1.46
N ALA A 174 -7.75 -25.26 -1.58
CA ALA A 174 -8.21 -24.21 -2.48
C ALA A 174 -8.25 -22.85 -1.76
N VAL A 175 -7.81 -21.80 -2.45
CA VAL A 175 -7.94 -20.40 -2.02
C VAL A 175 -8.81 -19.64 -3.01
N ARG A 176 -9.73 -18.81 -2.53
CA ARG A 176 -10.55 -17.95 -3.37
C ARG A 176 -9.85 -16.61 -3.58
N ALA A 177 -9.30 -16.39 -4.77
CA ALA A 177 -8.44 -15.25 -5.05
C ALA A 177 -8.46 -14.84 -6.53
N TRP A 178 -7.72 -13.77 -6.85
CA TRP A 178 -7.54 -13.29 -8.22
C TRP A 178 -6.92 -14.37 -9.13
N ALA A 179 -7.49 -14.55 -10.32
CA ALA A 179 -7.21 -15.64 -11.25
C ALA A 179 -5.87 -15.54 -12.03
N GLY A 180 -5.11 -14.46 -11.85
CA GLY A 180 -3.84 -14.24 -12.55
C GLY A 180 -3.96 -13.59 -13.93
N HIS A 181 -2.84 -13.12 -14.48
CA HIS A 181 -2.72 -12.59 -15.84
C HIS A 181 -1.78 -13.46 -16.73
N PRO A 182 -2.13 -13.74 -18.01
CA PRO A 182 -3.42 -13.44 -18.65
C PRO A 182 -4.52 -14.21 -17.92
N VAL A 183 -5.75 -13.68 -17.94
CA VAL A 183 -6.87 -14.32 -17.25
C VAL A 183 -6.93 -15.78 -17.70
N LEU A 184 -6.52 -16.69 -16.81
CA LEU A 184 -6.48 -18.12 -17.12
C LEU A 184 -7.89 -18.68 -17.35
N HIS A 185 -8.91 -17.87 -17.04
CA HIS A 185 -10.33 -18.17 -17.14
C HIS A 185 -11.08 -16.99 -17.79
N SER A 186 -12.11 -17.28 -18.58
CA SER A 186 -12.87 -16.28 -19.35
C SER A 186 -13.87 -15.45 -18.52
N ASP A 187 -13.93 -15.67 -17.20
CA ASP A 187 -14.93 -15.05 -16.35
C ASP A 187 -14.49 -13.65 -15.90
N ARG A 188 -15.38 -12.70 -16.20
CA ARG A 188 -15.20 -11.25 -16.09
C ARG A 188 -14.98 -10.74 -14.66
N ASP A 189 -15.15 -11.59 -13.66
CA ASP A 189 -15.05 -11.21 -12.25
C ASP A 189 -13.64 -11.41 -11.68
N GLY A 190 -12.74 -12.06 -12.42
CA GLY A 190 -11.31 -12.15 -12.10
C GLY A 190 -10.98 -12.90 -10.79
N VAL A 191 -11.95 -13.43 -10.05
CA VAL A 191 -11.78 -14.17 -8.78
C VAL A 191 -12.35 -15.57 -8.91
N THR A 192 -11.56 -16.59 -8.54
CA THR A 192 -11.96 -18.00 -8.61
C THR A 192 -11.32 -18.81 -7.49
N TRP A 193 -11.70 -20.08 -7.37
CA TRP A 193 -10.98 -21.05 -6.55
C TRP A 193 -9.71 -21.51 -7.28
N ILE A 194 -8.58 -21.41 -6.59
CA ILE A 194 -7.26 -21.71 -7.12
C ILE A 194 -6.60 -22.72 -6.19
N ASP A 195 -5.88 -23.70 -6.73
CA ASP A 195 -4.96 -24.50 -5.91
C ASP A 195 -3.94 -23.56 -5.25
N ALA A 196 -3.97 -23.48 -3.92
CA ALA A 196 -3.13 -22.58 -3.14
C ALA A 196 -1.63 -22.80 -3.37
N THR A 197 -1.23 -23.99 -3.83
CA THR A 197 0.17 -24.29 -4.20
C THR A 197 0.61 -23.61 -5.49
N THR A 198 -0.34 -23.12 -6.29
CA THR A 198 -0.12 -22.42 -7.57
C THR A 198 -0.52 -20.93 -7.53
N TRP A 199 -1.14 -20.48 -6.44
CA TRP A 199 -1.55 -19.08 -6.24
C TRP A 199 -0.43 -18.07 -6.51
N VAL A 200 -0.77 -16.92 -7.10
CA VAL A 200 0.14 -15.79 -7.35
C VAL A 200 -0.46 -14.48 -6.83
N PRO A 201 0.38 -13.52 -6.40
CA PRO A 201 -0.08 -12.19 -6.01
C PRO A 201 -0.61 -11.38 -7.20
N TYR A 202 -1.34 -10.31 -6.90
CA TYR A 202 -1.87 -9.36 -7.90
C TYR A 202 -0.72 -8.51 -8.48
N GLN A 203 -0.08 -9.02 -9.53
CA GLN A 203 1.05 -8.42 -10.22
C GLN A 203 1.15 -8.89 -11.67
N LEU A 204 1.81 -8.12 -12.55
CA LEU A 204 2.23 -8.60 -13.86
C LEU A 204 3.19 -9.78 -13.75
N ALA A 205 3.10 -10.74 -14.68
CA ALA A 205 4.06 -11.84 -14.79
C ALA A 205 5.52 -11.36 -15.00
N THR A 206 5.70 -10.16 -15.56
CA THR A 206 7.02 -9.51 -15.76
C THR A 206 7.45 -8.61 -14.60
N PHE A 207 6.55 -8.34 -13.66
CA PHE A 207 6.80 -7.55 -12.45
C PHE A 207 6.52 -8.41 -11.21
N VAL A 208 7.33 -9.45 -11.07
CA VAL A 208 7.18 -10.45 -10.02
C VAL A 208 7.42 -9.88 -8.62
N THR A 209 7.02 -10.66 -7.60
CA THR A 209 7.32 -10.35 -6.21
C THR A 209 8.80 -9.98 -6.06
N PRO A 210 9.12 -8.79 -5.52
CA PRO A 210 10.49 -8.29 -5.54
C PRO A 210 11.48 -9.25 -4.88
N SER A 211 12.68 -9.38 -5.47
CA SER A 211 13.72 -10.34 -5.10
C SER A 211 14.51 -9.96 -3.84
N PHE A 212 13.79 -9.56 -2.79
CA PHE A 212 14.33 -9.26 -1.46
C PHE A 212 13.33 -9.64 -0.35
N PRO A 213 13.81 -9.91 0.89
CA PRO A 213 12.99 -10.36 2.02
C PRO A 213 11.78 -9.46 2.31
N GLY A 214 10.74 -10.02 2.92
CA GLY A 214 9.49 -9.31 3.24
C GLY A 214 9.70 -8.20 4.27
N TYR A 215 10.15 -8.56 5.46
CA TYR A 215 10.15 -7.68 6.63
C TYR A 215 11.37 -6.76 6.62
N VAL A 216 11.23 -5.44 6.67
CA VAL A 216 9.99 -4.63 6.65
C VAL A 216 9.64 -4.17 5.24
N SER A 217 8.41 -3.70 5.01
CA SER A 217 8.03 -3.07 3.75
C SER A 217 8.84 -1.80 3.49
N GLY A 218 9.54 -1.77 2.36
CA GLY A 218 10.31 -0.59 1.94
C GLY A 218 9.40 0.57 1.53
N HIS A 219 8.29 0.29 0.82
CA HIS A 219 7.32 1.32 0.41
C HIS A 219 6.75 2.03 1.64
N SER A 220 6.39 1.27 2.67
CA SER A 220 5.88 1.80 3.93
C SER A 220 6.91 2.69 4.64
N ALA A 221 8.19 2.28 4.66
CA ALA A 221 9.26 3.07 5.26
C ALA A 221 9.56 4.37 4.52
N PHE A 222 9.70 4.31 3.18
CA PHE A 222 9.91 5.51 2.37
C PHE A 222 8.74 6.47 2.48
N SER A 223 7.52 5.94 2.42
CA SER A 223 6.34 6.78 2.40
C SER A 223 6.11 7.49 3.70
N ARG A 224 6.28 6.79 4.82
CA ARG A 224 6.15 7.43 6.12
C ARG A 224 7.27 8.44 6.40
N ALA A 225 8.50 8.18 5.94
CA ALA A 225 9.58 9.17 6.02
C ALA A 225 9.25 10.43 5.21
N GLY A 226 8.73 10.27 3.99
CA GLY A 226 8.30 11.38 3.14
C GLY A 226 7.17 12.20 3.78
N ALA A 227 6.16 11.54 4.34
CA ALA A 227 5.04 12.21 4.99
C ALA A 227 5.44 13.04 6.21
N GLU A 228 6.33 12.52 7.08
CA GLU A 228 6.82 13.29 8.23
C GLU A 228 7.64 14.51 7.77
N VAL A 229 8.45 14.37 6.72
CA VAL A 229 9.20 15.50 6.14
C VAL A 229 8.26 16.54 5.59
N LEU A 230 7.30 16.17 4.73
CA LEU A 230 6.37 17.13 4.14
C LEU A 230 5.57 17.86 5.22
N THR A 231 5.02 17.12 6.19
CA THR A 231 4.29 17.70 7.32
C THR A 231 5.11 18.75 8.07
N ALA A 232 6.35 18.40 8.44
CA ALA A 232 7.21 19.32 9.19
C ALA A 232 7.69 20.50 8.33
N PHE A 233 7.97 20.27 7.05
CA PHE A 233 8.57 21.24 6.14
C PHE A 233 7.55 22.29 5.69
N THR A 234 6.31 21.89 5.40
CA THR A 234 5.21 22.82 5.08
C THR A 234 4.61 23.45 6.34
N GLY A 235 4.79 22.83 7.51
CA GLY A 235 4.14 23.25 8.76
C GLY A 235 2.68 22.84 8.85
N ASP A 236 2.20 22.01 7.92
CA ASP A 236 0.82 21.52 7.87
C ASP A 236 0.82 20.03 7.52
N ALA A 237 0.04 19.23 8.26
CA ALA A 237 -0.11 17.80 7.98
C ALA A 237 -0.97 17.54 6.73
N TYR A 238 -1.80 18.50 6.35
CA TYR A 238 -2.71 18.39 5.23
C TYR A 238 -2.02 18.74 3.90
N PHE A 239 -2.50 18.12 2.82
CA PHE A 239 -2.17 18.60 1.48
C PHE A 239 -2.68 20.05 1.31
N PRO A 240 -2.07 20.87 0.44
CA PRO A 240 -2.55 22.23 0.17
C PRO A 240 -4.04 22.23 -0.21
N GLY A 241 -4.83 23.11 0.40
CA GLY A 241 -6.29 23.11 0.23
C GLY A 241 -7.03 21.99 0.98
N GLY A 242 -6.32 21.20 1.80
CA GLY A 242 -6.87 20.11 2.59
C GLY A 242 -7.15 18.83 1.81
N LEU A 243 -6.72 18.71 0.55
CA LEU A 243 -7.02 17.55 -0.30
C LEU A 243 -5.93 17.33 -1.34
N GLY A 244 -5.28 16.18 -1.29
CA GLY A 244 -4.53 15.61 -2.41
C GLY A 244 -5.42 14.62 -3.15
N SER A 245 -5.31 14.56 -4.49
CA SER A 245 -6.07 13.60 -5.27
C SER A 245 -5.33 13.12 -6.52
N PHE A 246 -5.71 11.93 -6.99
CA PHE A 246 -5.25 11.37 -8.25
C PHE A 246 -6.36 10.57 -8.92
N THR A 247 -6.72 10.95 -10.15
CA THR A 247 -7.81 10.32 -10.91
C THR A 247 -7.24 9.40 -11.98
N VAL A 248 -7.67 8.14 -11.98
CA VAL A 248 -7.38 7.17 -13.04
C VAL A 248 -8.60 6.95 -13.94
N PRO A 249 -8.44 7.02 -15.27
CA PRO A 249 -9.53 6.73 -16.19
C PRO A 249 -9.86 5.23 -16.24
N ALA A 250 -11.01 4.90 -16.84
CA ALA A 250 -11.34 3.52 -17.14
C ALA A 250 -10.27 2.85 -18.04
N GLY A 251 -9.93 1.60 -17.75
CA GLY A 251 -8.90 0.83 -18.49
C GLY A 251 -7.47 1.26 -18.23
N TRP A 252 -7.19 1.92 -17.10
CA TRP A 252 -5.84 2.38 -16.73
C TRP A 252 -4.95 1.27 -16.18
N LEU A 253 -5.53 0.20 -15.62
CA LEU A 253 -4.76 -0.87 -14.99
C LEU A 253 -3.90 -1.61 -16.02
N LEU A 254 -2.69 -1.98 -15.59
CA LEU A 254 -1.77 -2.78 -16.37
C LEU A 254 -1.91 -4.27 -16.04
N PHE A 255 -2.38 -4.61 -14.84
CA PHE A 255 -2.38 -5.99 -14.36
C PHE A 255 -3.63 -6.74 -14.83
N ASP A 256 -4.71 -6.02 -15.16
CA ASP A 256 -5.95 -6.53 -15.77
C ASP A 256 -6.68 -5.43 -16.57
N ASP A 257 -7.86 -5.74 -17.13
CA ASP A 257 -8.64 -4.84 -18.01
C ASP A 257 -9.35 -3.66 -17.30
N GLY A 258 -9.25 -3.53 -15.97
CA GLY A 258 -10.00 -2.55 -15.17
C GLY A 258 -9.35 -1.15 -15.03
N PRO A 259 -9.93 -0.28 -14.18
CA PRO A 259 -11.32 -0.31 -13.73
C PRO A 259 -12.28 -0.01 -14.90
N PRO A 260 -13.55 -0.45 -14.85
CA PRO A 260 -14.53 -0.18 -15.90
C PRO A 260 -15.05 1.27 -15.91
N GLU A 261 -14.83 1.99 -14.82
CA GLU A 261 -15.23 3.37 -14.58
C GLU A 261 -14.04 4.15 -14.00
N GLU A 262 -14.10 5.47 -14.04
CA GLU A 262 -13.08 6.33 -13.43
C GLU A 262 -13.02 6.10 -11.91
N VAL A 263 -11.82 6.12 -11.35
CA VAL A 263 -11.58 6.02 -9.91
C VAL A 263 -10.69 7.17 -9.48
N THR A 264 -11.08 7.89 -8.43
CA THR A 264 -10.26 8.96 -7.84
C THR A 264 -9.77 8.52 -6.47
N LEU A 265 -8.46 8.57 -6.27
CA LEU A 265 -7.81 8.45 -4.97
C LEU A 265 -7.79 9.84 -4.32
N GLU A 266 -8.07 9.89 -3.02
CA GLU A 266 -8.10 11.14 -2.26
C GLU A 266 -7.42 10.96 -0.90
N TRP A 267 -6.71 12.00 -0.46
CA TRP A 267 -5.98 12.01 0.81
C TRP A 267 -6.13 13.38 1.48
N ALA A 268 -6.51 13.42 2.75
CA ALA A 268 -6.51 14.68 3.51
C ALA A 268 -5.08 15.07 3.91
N THR A 269 -4.34 14.12 4.49
CA THR A 269 -2.99 14.35 5.01
C THR A 269 -1.93 13.57 4.24
N TYR A 270 -0.68 14.02 4.32
CA TYR A 270 0.46 13.25 3.80
C TYR A 270 0.57 11.88 4.49
N ALA A 271 0.17 11.78 5.75
CA ALA A 271 0.15 10.51 6.48
C ALA A 271 -0.88 9.53 5.90
N ASP A 272 -2.05 10.00 5.45
CA ASP A 272 -3.06 9.15 4.81
C ASP A 272 -2.55 8.57 3.49
N ALA A 273 -1.88 9.41 2.67
CA ALA A 273 -1.23 8.94 1.45
C ALA A 273 -0.14 7.90 1.76
N ALA A 274 0.68 8.12 2.79
CA ALA A 274 1.71 7.17 3.20
C ALA A 274 1.17 5.86 3.76
N ASP A 275 0.07 5.91 4.52
CA ASP A 275 -0.58 4.71 5.04
C ASP A 275 -1.20 3.91 3.90
N GLN A 276 -1.90 4.57 2.95
CA GLN A 276 -2.45 3.92 1.77
C GLN A 276 -1.34 3.28 0.89
N ALA A 277 -0.18 3.93 0.78
CA ALA A 277 0.99 3.35 0.10
C ALA A 277 1.48 2.06 0.77
N GLY A 278 1.42 1.98 2.10
CA GLY A 278 1.67 0.76 2.86
C GLY A 278 0.61 -0.31 2.62
N GLU A 279 -0.66 0.08 2.67
CA GLU A 279 -1.80 -0.82 2.47
C GLU A 279 -1.84 -1.44 1.07
N SER A 280 -1.42 -0.67 0.06
CA SER A 280 -1.32 -1.11 -1.33
C SER A 280 -0.53 -2.42 -1.48
N ARG A 281 0.43 -2.68 -0.59
CA ARG A 281 1.29 -3.87 -0.67
C ARG A 281 0.58 -5.14 -0.23
N MET A 282 -0.47 -5.00 0.57
CA MET A 282 -1.35 -6.10 0.98
C MET A 282 -2.38 -6.36 -0.12
N TYR A 283 -2.95 -5.31 -0.72
CA TYR A 283 -3.81 -5.43 -1.90
C TYR A 283 -3.07 -6.10 -3.08
N GLY A 284 -1.80 -5.74 -3.28
CA GLY A 284 -0.90 -6.41 -4.22
C GLY A 284 -0.46 -7.81 -3.81
N GLY A 285 -0.76 -8.28 -2.59
CA GLY A 285 -0.46 -9.64 -2.11
C GLY A 285 1.03 -9.93 -1.85
N ILE A 286 1.86 -8.92 -1.62
CA ILE A 286 3.34 -9.08 -1.51
C ILE A 286 3.93 -8.75 -0.14
N HIS A 287 3.14 -8.13 0.75
CA HIS A 287 3.48 -7.91 2.16
C HIS A 287 2.32 -8.32 3.07
N ILE A 288 2.64 -8.63 4.33
CA ILE A 288 1.66 -8.79 5.41
C ILE A 288 1.63 -7.54 6.29
N SER A 289 0.59 -7.37 7.11
CA SER A 289 0.43 -6.18 7.97
C SER A 289 1.62 -5.93 8.89
N ALA A 290 2.27 -6.98 9.38
CA ALA A 290 3.47 -6.85 10.21
C ALA A 290 4.65 -6.19 9.46
N ASP A 291 4.82 -6.49 8.16
CA ASP A 291 5.87 -5.87 7.34
C ASP A 291 5.58 -4.37 7.13
N ASP A 292 4.31 -4.04 6.89
CA ASP A 292 3.84 -2.69 6.63
C ASP A 292 3.95 -1.79 7.88
N ILE A 293 3.29 -2.18 8.98
CA ILE A 293 3.25 -1.39 10.22
C ILE A 293 4.68 -1.13 10.72
N ALA A 294 5.54 -2.15 10.76
CA ALA A 294 6.93 -1.96 11.16
C ALA A 294 7.70 -1.04 10.20
N GLY A 295 7.43 -1.13 8.90
CA GLY A 295 7.99 -0.22 7.90
C GLY A 295 7.59 1.23 8.16
N ARG A 296 6.30 1.50 8.41
CA ARG A 296 5.80 2.84 8.75
C ARG A 296 6.44 3.39 10.02
N LEU A 297 6.55 2.58 11.08
CA LEU A 297 7.20 3.00 12.32
C LEU A 297 8.68 3.39 12.10
N ILE A 298 9.43 2.59 11.33
CA ILE A 298 10.82 2.91 10.95
C ILE A 298 10.88 4.19 10.13
N GLY A 299 10.03 4.30 9.11
CA GLY A 299 9.98 5.47 8.24
C GLY A 299 9.70 6.76 9.00
N ALA A 300 8.75 6.72 9.93
CA ALA A 300 8.41 7.88 10.75
C ALA A 300 9.60 8.38 11.58
N GLU A 301 10.32 7.45 12.21
CA GLU A 301 11.51 7.79 13.00
C GLU A 301 12.62 8.38 12.13
N CYS A 302 12.91 7.76 10.98
CA CYS A 302 13.88 8.30 10.01
C CYS A 302 13.49 9.69 9.52
N GLY A 303 12.20 9.92 9.23
CA GLY A 303 11.66 11.22 8.83
C GLY A 303 11.89 12.29 9.91
N ARG A 304 11.52 12.01 11.15
CA ARG A 304 11.68 12.95 12.28
C ARG A 304 13.14 13.29 12.56
N LEU A 305 14.03 12.30 12.56
CA LEU A 305 15.47 12.52 12.77
C LEU A 305 16.10 13.33 11.62
N ALA A 306 15.70 13.06 10.38
CA ALA A 306 16.17 13.82 9.23
C ALA A 306 15.66 15.26 9.25
N VAL A 307 14.40 15.48 9.64
CA VAL A 307 13.82 16.82 9.86
C VAL A 307 14.60 17.58 10.93
N GLU A 308 14.83 16.98 12.11
CA GLU A 308 15.61 17.62 13.18
C GLU A 308 16.98 18.05 12.69
N LYS A 309 17.68 17.16 12.00
CA LYS A 309 19.00 17.42 11.46
C LYS A 309 18.98 18.52 10.40
N ALA A 310 18.03 18.49 9.49
CA ALA A 310 17.90 19.49 8.45
C ALA A 310 17.59 20.87 9.03
N PHE A 311 16.70 20.94 10.03
CA PHE A 311 16.32 22.17 10.71
C PHE A 311 17.45 22.80 11.51
N ALA A 312 18.45 22.01 11.91
CA ALA A 312 19.68 22.53 12.51
C ALA A 312 20.68 23.07 11.46
N LEU A 313 20.53 22.70 10.18
CA LEU A 313 21.42 23.12 9.10
C LEU A 313 21.04 24.46 8.46
N PHE A 314 19.77 24.86 8.52
CA PHE A 314 19.24 26.09 7.91
C PHE A 314 18.44 26.97 8.86
#